data_AF-A0A5J4VTN3-F1
#
_entry.id   AF-A0A5J4VTN3-F1
#
_cell.length_a   1.000
_cell.length_b   1.000
_cell.length_c   1.000
_cell.angle_alpha   90.00
_cell.angle_beta   90.00
_cell.angle_gamma   90.00
#
_symmetry.space_group_name_H-M   'P 1'
#
loop_
_entity.id
_entity.type
_entity.pdbx_description
1 polymer ?
#
loop_
_entity_poly.entity_id
_entity_poly.type
_entity_poly.pdbx_seq_one_letter_code
_entity_poly.pdbx_strand_id
1 'polypeptide(L)'
;MRIPYSTGPRGVVQIDLSVKEVQILNCYFENIIIDTLGGSALRIQNFTDTPPIIPPLILPLPHPEPDTSINITINSTSFKNIQSSRDISNRGGAAIYGEIGDNGSLIVDDTSFTTYSYIENDGGGIYVILNKTFKIETIRTVTFTGCRTTKDTLEVIGCRGGALYIYLAEESTFNFIIGYDSSFTTNEADICGEDIFIYIRNINILNI
;
A
#
# COMPACT_ATOMS: atom_id res chain seq x y z
N MET A 1 -14.44 -0.84 14.85
CA MET A 1 -15.28 0.18 14.14
C MET A 1 -15.71 -0.40 12.79
N ARG A 2 -16.93 -0.15 12.33
CA ARG A 2 -17.42 -0.59 11.01
C ARG A 2 -17.73 0.63 10.15
N ILE A 3 -17.09 0.76 8.99
CA ILE A 3 -17.37 1.87 8.05
C ILE A 3 -18.48 1.41 7.08
N PRO A 4 -19.63 2.10 7.02
CA PRO A 4 -20.74 1.71 6.17
C PRO A 4 -20.43 1.89 4.69
N TYR A 5 -21.22 1.19 3.86
CA TYR A 5 -21.09 1.23 2.40
C TYR A 5 -21.19 2.65 1.86
N SER A 6 -20.22 3.02 1.01
CA SER A 6 -20.11 4.31 0.33
C SER A 6 -20.06 4.08 -1.18
N THR A 7 -20.37 5.09 -1.99
CA THR A 7 -20.36 4.98 -3.46
C THR A 7 -18.97 4.82 -4.09
N GLY A 8 -17.92 4.60 -3.29
CA GLY A 8 -16.57 4.34 -3.76
C GLY A 8 -15.59 3.89 -2.66
N PRO A 9 -14.34 3.55 -3.05
CA PRO A 9 -13.27 3.18 -2.14
C PRO A 9 -12.97 4.29 -1.13
N ARG A 10 -12.80 3.97 0.16
CA ARG A 10 -12.49 4.96 1.21
C ARG A 10 -11.53 4.44 2.28
N GLY A 11 -10.71 5.36 2.79
CA GLY A 11 -9.94 5.16 4.02
C GLY A 11 -10.75 5.43 5.30
N VAL A 12 -10.32 4.90 6.45
CA VAL A 12 -10.68 5.53 7.76
C VAL A 12 -10.09 6.94 7.79
N VAL A 13 -8.85 7.05 7.33
CA VAL A 13 -8.18 8.29 6.96
C VAL A 13 -7.97 8.26 5.45
N GLN A 14 -8.53 9.25 4.75
CA GLN A 14 -8.38 9.46 3.32
C GLN A 14 -7.50 10.69 3.08
N ILE A 15 -6.45 10.53 2.28
CA ILE A 15 -5.54 11.60 1.86
C ILE A 15 -5.61 11.72 0.35
N ASP A 16 -5.97 12.91 -0.15
CA ASP A 16 -6.15 13.19 -1.57
C ASP A 16 -5.09 14.20 -2.09
N LEU A 17 -5.04 14.39 -3.41
CA LEU A 17 -4.07 15.20 -4.19
C LEU A 17 -3.69 16.60 -3.65
N SER A 18 -4.52 17.23 -2.82
CA SER A 18 -4.25 18.59 -2.33
C SER A 18 -3.31 18.65 -1.13
N VAL A 19 -3.01 17.51 -0.50
CA VAL A 19 -2.23 17.44 0.73
C VAL A 19 -0.74 17.27 0.42
N LYS A 20 0.10 18.06 1.10
CA LYS A 20 1.56 18.10 0.88
C LYS A 20 2.38 17.53 2.03
N GLU A 21 1.83 17.54 3.23
CA GLU A 21 2.48 17.04 4.44
C GLU A 21 1.43 16.34 5.30
N VAL A 22 1.73 15.14 5.78
CA VAL A 22 0.88 14.39 6.71
C VAL A 22 1.73 13.77 7.80
N GLN A 23 1.25 13.89 9.04
CA GLN A 23 1.84 13.23 10.19
C GLN A 23 0.77 12.42 10.93
N ILE A 24 1.00 11.12 11.06
CA ILE A 24 0.19 10.20 11.85
C ILE A 24 1.08 9.70 12.98
N LEU A 25 0.90 10.26 14.15
CA LEU A 25 1.78 10.07 15.30
C LEU A 25 0.97 9.44 16.43
N ASN A 26 1.54 8.41 17.08
CA ASN A 26 1.00 7.85 18.33
C ASN A 26 -0.46 7.35 18.19
N CYS A 27 -0.80 6.81 17.01
CA CYS A 27 -2.15 6.36 16.69
C CYS A 27 -2.33 4.85 16.87
N TYR A 28 -3.58 4.42 17.11
CA TYR A 28 -3.96 3.01 17.21
C TYR A 28 -5.18 2.74 16.33
N PHE A 29 -4.97 2.05 15.22
CA PHE A 29 -6.03 1.58 14.34
C PHE A 29 -6.31 0.12 14.68
N GLU A 30 -7.38 -0.14 15.42
CA GLU A 30 -7.68 -1.50 15.89
C GLU A 30 -9.10 -1.95 15.56
N ASN A 31 -9.22 -3.23 15.16
CA ASN A 31 -10.50 -3.92 14.95
C ASN A 31 -11.43 -3.14 14.00
N ILE A 32 -10.89 -2.81 12.82
CA ILE A 32 -11.57 -2.03 11.79
C ILE A 32 -12.01 -2.96 10.68
N ILE A 33 -13.30 -2.94 10.37
CA ILE A 33 -13.88 -3.67 9.23
C ILE A 33 -14.37 -2.64 8.23
N ILE A 34 -13.86 -2.73 7.01
CA ILE A 34 -14.17 -1.83 5.90
C ILE A 34 -14.86 -2.63 4.82
N ASP A 35 -16.19 -2.56 4.78
CA ASP A 35 -17.01 -3.36 3.86
C ASP A 35 -17.01 -2.81 2.42
N THR A 36 -16.57 -1.55 2.24
CA THR A 36 -16.44 -0.97 0.90
C THR A 36 -15.24 -1.56 0.18
N LEU A 37 -15.48 -2.09 -1.02
CA LEU A 37 -14.41 -2.55 -1.91
C LEU A 37 -13.39 -1.43 -2.16
N GLY A 38 -12.12 -1.79 -2.08
CA GLY A 38 -10.99 -0.87 -2.19
C GLY A 38 -10.74 0.00 -0.96
N GLY A 39 -11.40 -0.29 0.16
CA GLY A 39 -11.15 0.41 1.42
C GLY A 39 -9.82 0.05 2.08
N SER A 40 -9.33 0.89 2.98
CA SER A 40 -8.09 0.68 3.77
C SER A 40 -8.16 1.47 5.07
N ALA A 41 -7.36 1.15 6.10
CA ALA A 41 -7.37 2.00 7.30
C ALA A 41 -6.81 3.39 6.97
N LEU A 42 -5.66 3.42 6.30
CA LEU A 42 -5.10 4.61 5.69
C LEU A 42 -5.12 4.46 4.18
N ARG A 43 -5.81 5.38 3.49
CA ARG A 43 -5.86 5.40 2.02
C ARG A 43 -5.26 6.71 1.51
N ILE A 44 -4.20 6.60 0.72
CA ILE A 44 -3.48 7.71 0.10
C ILE A 44 -3.73 7.64 -1.41
N GLN A 45 -4.30 8.69 -1.98
CA GLN A 45 -4.56 8.81 -3.41
C GLN A 45 -4.06 10.16 -3.90
N ASN A 46 -2.78 10.17 -4.21
CA ASN A 46 -2.04 11.37 -4.61
C ASN A 46 -1.58 11.30 -6.08
N PHE A 47 -2.00 10.29 -6.82
CA PHE A 47 -2.05 10.31 -8.27
C PHE A 47 -3.07 9.28 -8.75
N THR A 48 -3.44 9.35 -10.03
CA THR A 48 -4.32 8.36 -10.66
C THR A 48 -3.60 7.79 -11.87
N ASP A 49 -2.70 6.86 -11.64
CA ASP A 49 -2.27 5.96 -12.69
C ASP A 49 -3.01 4.64 -12.49
N THR A 50 -3.80 4.24 -13.47
CA THR A 50 -4.50 2.97 -13.39
C THR A 50 -3.46 1.85 -13.42
N PRO A 51 -3.29 1.05 -12.34
CA PRO A 51 -2.40 -0.09 -12.40
C PRO A 51 -2.85 -0.99 -13.56
N PRO A 52 -1.93 -1.40 -14.44
CA PRO A 52 -2.28 -2.10 -15.65
C PRO A 52 -2.84 -3.47 -15.31
N ILE A 53 -4.09 -3.70 -15.71
CA ILE A 53 -4.80 -4.97 -15.58
C ILE A 53 -4.28 -5.94 -16.65
N ILE A 54 -3.01 -6.35 -16.55
CA ILE A 54 -2.36 -7.37 -17.40
C ILE A 54 -2.22 -6.96 -18.90
N PRO A 55 -1.15 -7.35 -19.63
CA PRO A 55 -0.89 -6.88 -21.01
C PRO A 55 -1.88 -7.43 -22.07
N PRO A 56 -1.99 -6.82 -23.28
CA PRO A 56 -1.09 -5.82 -23.86
C PRO A 56 -1.66 -4.39 -24.00
N LEU A 57 -0.80 -3.44 -23.62
CA LEU A 57 -0.60 -2.10 -24.18
C LEU A 57 -1.82 -1.26 -24.59
N ILE A 58 -2.15 -0.27 -23.74
CA ILE A 58 -2.29 1.13 -24.19
C ILE A 58 -1.57 2.00 -23.15
N LEU A 59 -0.50 2.69 -23.56
CA LEU A 59 0.14 3.73 -22.74
C LEU A 59 -0.81 4.92 -22.59
N PRO A 60 -1.07 5.44 -21.38
CA PRO A 60 -1.57 6.79 -21.25
C PRO A 60 -0.49 7.77 -21.73
N LEU A 61 -0.86 8.70 -22.61
CA LEU A 61 -0.02 9.84 -23.01
C LEU A 61 0.40 10.66 -21.78
N PRO A 62 1.59 11.29 -21.79
CA PRO A 62 2.07 12.12 -20.70
C PRO A 62 1.12 13.31 -20.55
N HIS A 63 0.21 13.22 -19.59
CA HIS A 63 -0.52 14.39 -19.14
C HIS A 63 0.45 15.23 -18.30
N PRO A 64 0.36 16.57 -18.35
CA PRO A 64 1.05 17.41 -17.37
C PRO A 64 0.48 17.03 -16.01
N GLU A 65 1.19 16.17 -15.28
CA GLU A 65 0.72 15.73 -13.98
C GLU A 65 0.69 16.94 -13.05
N PRO A 66 -0.40 17.15 -12.29
CA PRO A 66 -0.38 18.12 -11.20
C PRO A 66 0.81 17.80 -10.28
N ASP A 67 1.33 18.79 -9.54
CA ASP A 67 2.34 18.51 -8.52
C ASP A 67 1.78 17.49 -7.53
N THR A 68 2.26 16.25 -7.64
CA THR A 68 1.86 15.09 -6.83
C THR A 68 2.85 14.86 -5.68
N SER A 69 3.67 15.86 -5.32
CA SER A 69 4.58 15.70 -4.20
C SER A 69 3.84 15.71 -2.86
N ILE A 70 4.17 14.75 -1.99
CA ILE A 70 3.69 14.66 -0.61
C ILE A 70 4.75 14.06 0.30
N ASN A 71 4.85 14.51 1.54
CA ASN A 71 5.58 13.80 2.60
C ASN A 71 4.61 13.28 3.64
N ILE A 72 4.76 12.01 3.99
CA ILE A 72 3.91 11.32 4.95
C ILE A 72 4.84 10.67 5.97
N THR A 73 4.64 11.01 7.24
CA THR A 73 5.33 10.35 8.36
C THR A 73 4.30 9.62 9.20
N ILE A 74 4.51 8.32 9.38
CA ILE A 74 3.76 7.47 10.30
C ILE A 74 4.73 7.06 11.39
N ASN A 75 4.51 7.53 12.63
CA ASN A 75 5.41 7.26 13.73
C ASN A 75 4.70 6.73 14.97
N SER A 76 5.32 5.74 15.63
CA SER A 76 4.85 5.17 16.91
C SER A 76 3.37 4.77 16.85
N THR A 77 2.96 4.17 15.73
CA THR A 77 1.57 3.85 15.41
C THR A 77 1.36 2.33 15.32
N SER A 78 0.15 1.86 15.57
CA SER A 78 -0.21 0.44 15.44
C SER A 78 -1.43 0.24 14.56
N PHE A 79 -1.36 -0.75 13.66
CA PHE A 79 -2.45 -1.25 12.85
C PHE A 79 -2.73 -2.70 13.22
N LYS A 80 -3.87 -2.95 13.86
CA LYS A 80 -4.22 -4.28 14.38
C LYS A 80 -5.60 -4.72 13.93
N ASN A 81 -5.71 -5.95 13.45
CA ASN A 81 -6.99 -6.55 13.03
C ASN A 81 -7.77 -5.63 12.06
N ILE A 82 -7.10 -5.21 10.98
CA ILE A 82 -7.73 -4.46 9.90
C ILE A 82 -8.23 -5.46 8.87
N GLN A 83 -9.52 -5.39 8.55
CA GLN A 83 -10.16 -6.20 7.52
C GLN A 83 -10.69 -5.28 6.42
N SER A 84 -10.24 -5.54 5.20
CA SER A 84 -10.65 -4.79 4.00
C SER A 84 -10.41 -5.64 2.76
N SER A 85 -11.25 -5.47 1.74
CA SER A 85 -11.10 -6.13 0.44
C SER A 85 -10.70 -5.12 -0.64
N ARG A 86 -10.03 -5.60 -1.70
CA ARG A 86 -9.72 -4.78 -2.87
C ARG A 86 -10.95 -4.31 -3.63
N ASP A 87 -10.76 -3.39 -4.57
CA ASP A 87 -11.71 -3.13 -5.65
C ASP A 87 -11.42 -3.98 -6.90
N ILE A 88 -12.28 -3.87 -7.92
CA ILE A 88 -12.15 -4.56 -9.21
C ILE A 88 -10.87 -4.22 -9.99
N SER A 89 -10.16 -3.17 -9.58
CA SER A 89 -8.90 -2.73 -10.17
C SER A 89 -7.69 -3.13 -9.31
N ASN A 90 -7.90 -4.04 -8.34
CA ASN A 90 -6.86 -4.49 -7.41
C ASN A 90 -6.26 -3.35 -6.58
N ARG A 91 -7.11 -2.42 -6.12
CA ARG A 91 -6.72 -1.30 -5.24
C ARG A 91 -7.32 -1.45 -3.85
N GLY A 92 -6.68 -0.88 -2.84
CA GLY A 92 -7.16 -0.89 -1.46
C GLY A 92 -6.76 -2.16 -0.71
N GLY A 93 -7.65 -2.73 0.09
CA GLY A 93 -7.48 -4.05 0.68
C GLY A 93 -6.16 -4.22 1.43
N ALA A 94 -5.74 -3.24 2.22
CA ALA A 94 -4.53 -3.27 3.02
C ALA A 94 -4.75 -2.38 4.25
N ALA A 95 -3.94 -2.53 5.30
CA ALA A 95 -3.99 -1.55 6.40
C ALA A 95 -3.62 -0.16 5.89
N ILE A 96 -2.58 -0.07 5.06
CA ILE A 96 -2.22 1.14 4.33
C ILE A 96 -2.24 0.84 2.84
N TYR A 97 -3.02 1.61 2.10
CA TYR A 97 -2.98 1.63 0.64
C TYR A 97 -2.52 3.00 0.14
N GLY A 98 -1.58 3.03 -0.80
CA GLY A 98 -1.09 4.26 -1.41
C GLY A 98 -0.94 4.17 -2.92
N GLU A 99 -1.62 5.06 -3.63
CA GLU A 99 -1.27 5.50 -4.99
C GLU A 99 -0.55 6.83 -4.84
N ILE A 100 0.79 6.81 -4.93
CA ILE A 100 1.61 8.00 -4.70
C ILE A 100 2.44 8.36 -5.94
N GLY A 101 2.30 9.63 -6.35
CA GLY A 101 2.88 10.18 -7.57
C GLY A 101 4.37 10.48 -7.43
N ASP A 102 4.81 11.61 -7.97
CA ASP A 102 6.23 11.99 -8.01
C ASP A 102 6.64 12.79 -6.79
N ASN A 103 7.92 12.65 -6.41
CA ASN A 103 8.62 13.43 -5.39
C ASN A 103 8.05 13.36 -3.96
N GLY A 104 8.91 13.24 -2.97
CA GLY A 104 8.52 13.13 -1.57
C GLY A 104 8.63 11.72 -1.03
N SER A 105 7.98 11.45 0.11
CA SER A 105 8.22 10.21 0.85
C SER A 105 7.08 9.72 1.73
N LEU A 106 7.05 8.40 1.94
CA LEU A 106 6.29 7.73 2.99
C LEU A 106 7.29 7.10 3.97
N ILE A 107 7.45 7.73 5.13
CA ILE A 107 8.30 7.25 6.21
C ILE A 107 7.42 6.50 7.21
N VAL A 108 7.73 5.23 7.43
CA VAL A 108 7.10 4.37 8.44
C VAL A 108 8.12 4.11 9.53
N ASP A 109 7.82 4.59 10.73
CA ASP A 109 8.79 4.72 11.81
C ASP A 109 8.22 4.14 13.11
N ASP A 110 8.93 3.23 13.76
CA ASP A 110 8.53 2.67 15.07
C ASP A 110 7.05 2.17 15.08
N THR A 111 6.65 1.47 14.01
CA THR A 111 5.24 1.17 13.71
C THR A 111 5.01 -0.33 13.63
N SER A 112 3.84 -0.79 14.06
CA SER A 112 3.47 -2.21 14.06
C SER A 112 2.25 -2.51 13.19
N PHE A 113 2.30 -3.62 12.48
CA PHE A 113 1.20 -4.20 11.72
C PHE A 113 0.96 -5.60 12.25
N THR A 114 -0.26 -5.86 12.73
CA THR A 114 -0.67 -7.16 13.26
C THR A 114 -2.06 -7.51 12.75
N THR A 115 -2.14 -8.17 11.60
CA THR A 115 -3.42 -8.43 10.92
C THR A 115 -3.73 -9.91 10.81
N TYR A 116 -4.35 -10.49 11.84
CA TYR A 116 -4.85 -11.88 11.80
C TYR A 116 -6.11 -12.07 10.92
N SER A 117 -6.39 -11.12 10.04
CA SER A 117 -7.66 -10.97 9.35
C SER A 117 -7.50 -11.21 7.85
N TYR A 118 -8.54 -11.73 7.21
CA TYR A 118 -8.59 -11.95 5.78
C TYR A 118 -8.47 -10.62 5.03
N ILE A 119 -7.53 -10.59 4.09
CA ILE A 119 -7.37 -9.48 3.17
C ILE A 119 -7.33 -10.07 1.78
N GLU A 120 -8.38 -9.79 1.02
CA GLU A 120 -8.49 -10.17 -0.39
C GLU A 120 -7.76 -9.14 -1.24
N ASN A 121 -6.43 -9.07 -1.12
CA ASN A 121 -5.59 -8.22 -1.97
C ASN A 121 -4.11 -8.60 -1.95
N ASP A 122 -3.25 -7.76 -2.51
CA ASP A 122 -1.81 -7.69 -2.24
C ASP A 122 -1.52 -6.78 -1.02
N GLY A 123 -0.42 -7.02 -0.30
CA GLY A 123 0.10 -6.09 0.71
C GLY A 123 -0.70 -6.03 2.01
N GLY A 124 -0.85 -7.15 2.74
CA GLY A 124 -1.76 -7.25 3.90
C GLY A 124 -1.50 -6.22 5.01
N GLY A 125 -0.25 -5.76 5.18
CA GLY A 125 0.06 -4.56 5.97
C GLY A 125 0.01 -3.31 5.09
N ILE A 126 0.91 -3.24 4.12
CA ILE A 126 1.08 -2.07 3.25
C ILE A 126 1.04 -2.51 1.79
N TYR A 127 0.25 -1.81 0.99
CA TYR A 127 0.29 -1.85 -0.46
C TYR A 127 0.52 -0.44 -1.00
N VAL A 128 1.68 -0.22 -1.62
CA VAL A 128 1.97 1.05 -2.31
C VAL A 128 2.28 0.86 -3.79
N ILE A 129 1.80 1.81 -4.59
CA ILE A 129 2.16 2.07 -5.97
C ILE A 129 2.96 3.36 -5.96
N LEU A 130 4.24 3.26 -6.33
CA LEU A 130 5.19 4.34 -6.33
C LEU A 130 5.48 4.74 -7.78
N ASN A 131 5.52 6.05 -8.05
CA ASN A 131 5.89 6.58 -9.35
C ASN A 131 7.16 7.43 -9.26
N LYS A 132 7.91 7.49 -10.36
CA LYS A 132 9.08 8.36 -10.56
C LYS A 132 10.05 8.37 -9.37
N THR A 133 10.11 9.45 -8.59
CA THR A 133 11.11 9.64 -7.52
C THR A 133 10.60 9.43 -6.09
N PHE A 134 9.31 9.13 -5.89
CA PHE A 134 8.74 9.03 -4.54
C PHE A 134 9.31 7.86 -3.74
N LYS A 135 9.73 8.08 -2.49
CA LYS A 135 10.39 7.06 -1.66
C LYS A 135 9.49 6.51 -0.54
N ILE A 136 9.38 5.21 -0.38
CA ILE A 136 8.96 4.58 0.87
C ILE A 136 10.17 4.17 1.70
N GLU A 137 10.12 4.39 3.01
CA GLU A 137 11.21 4.01 3.91
C GLU A 137 10.65 3.50 5.24
N THR A 138 11.12 2.33 5.68
CA THR A 138 10.94 1.90 7.06
C THR A 138 12.17 2.26 7.88
N ILE A 139 11.99 2.93 9.02
CA ILE A 139 13.08 3.29 9.95
C ILE A 139 12.76 2.83 11.36
N ARG A 140 13.83 2.56 12.13
CA ARG A 140 13.73 1.97 13.48
C ARG A 140 12.89 0.68 13.43
N THR A 141 12.22 0.35 14.53
CA THR A 141 11.48 -0.90 14.67
C THR A 141 10.15 -0.86 13.93
N VAL A 142 10.10 -1.47 12.75
CA VAL A 142 8.84 -1.68 12.02
C VAL A 142 8.51 -3.16 11.97
N THR A 143 7.39 -3.56 12.54
CA THR A 143 7.03 -4.97 12.70
C THR A 143 5.82 -5.34 11.85
N PHE A 144 5.92 -6.43 11.12
CA PHE A 144 4.81 -7.04 10.40
C PHE A 144 4.61 -8.46 10.92
N THR A 145 3.49 -8.70 11.59
CA THR A 145 3.22 -9.97 12.26
C THR A 145 1.85 -10.50 11.88
N GLY A 146 1.82 -11.72 11.33
CA GLY A 146 0.57 -12.38 10.99
C GLY A 146 -0.15 -11.75 9.80
N CYS A 147 0.49 -10.84 9.05
CA CYS A 147 -0.15 -10.17 7.94
C CYS A 147 -0.42 -11.16 6.81
N ARG A 148 -1.67 -11.22 6.37
CA ARG A 148 -2.14 -12.28 5.47
C ARG A 148 -2.85 -11.72 4.25
N THR A 149 -2.55 -12.29 3.09
CA THR A 149 -3.29 -12.07 1.85
C THR A 149 -3.84 -13.38 1.30
N THR A 150 -5.14 -13.46 1.04
CA THR A 150 -5.82 -14.69 0.62
C THR A 150 -6.60 -14.56 -0.67
N LYS A 151 -6.64 -15.64 -1.43
CA LYS A 151 -7.38 -15.78 -2.67
C LYS A 151 -8.88 -15.88 -2.38
N ASP A 152 -9.66 -14.99 -2.98
CA ASP A 152 -11.10 -15.24 -3.11
C ASP A 152 -11.32 -16.38 -4.11
N THR A 153 -12.27 -17.25 -3.78
CA THR A 153 -12.73 -18.43 -4.54
C THR A 153 -13.04 -18.18 -6.01
N LEU A 154 -13.20 -16.92 -6.44
CA LEU A 154 -13.57 -16.53 -7.80
C LEU A 154 -12.47 -15.81 -8.61
N GLU A 155 -11.31 -15.46 -8.05
CA GLU A 155 -10.35 -14.56 -8.73
C GLU A 155 -8.90 -15.07 -8.83
N VAL A 156 -8.19 -14.65 -9.88
CA VAL A 156 -6.81 -15.05 -10.23
C VAL A 156 -5.77 -13.95 -9.89
N ILE A 157 -6.22 -12.77 -9.45
CA ILE A 157 -5.40 -11.57 -9.27
C ILE A 157 -5.19 -11.28 -7.78
N GLY A 158 -4.07 -10.66 -7.39
CA GLY A 158 -3.70 -10.31 -6.01
C GLY A 158 -3.03 -11.43 -5.20
N CYS A 159 -3.02 -11.33 -3.87
CA CYS A 159 -2.51 -12.33 -2.92
C CYS A 159 -0.99 -12.50 -2.90
N ARG A 160 -0.26 -11.40 -3.10
CA ARG A 160 1.20 -11.33 -2.99
C ARG A 160 1.60 -10.32 -1.93
N GLY A 161 2.75 -10.50 -1.31
CA GLY A 161 3.25 -9.56 -0.31
C GLY A 161 2.38 -9.59 0.95
N GLY A 162 2.39 -10.69 1.70
CA GLY A 162 1.52 -10.85 2.87
C GLY A 162 1.66 -9.70 3.87
N ALA A 163 2.86 -9.17 4.06
CA ALA A 163 3.09 -7.92 4.79
C ALA A 163 3.17 -6.69 3.89
N LEU A 164 4.03 -6.70 2.88
CA LEU A 164 4.33 -5.53 2.06
C LEU A 164 4.27 -5.86 0.57
N TYR A 165 3.51 -5.07 -0.17
CA TYR A 165 3.52 -5.06 -1.62
C TYR A 165 3.94 -3.69 -2.13
N ILE A 166 5.03 -3.65 -2.91
CA ILE A 166 5.53 -2.45 -3.56
C ILE A 166 5.43 -2.63 -5.06
N TYR A 167 4.73 -1.72 -5.73
CA TYR A 167 4.70 -1.61 -7.18
C TYR A 167 5.50 -0.39 -7.62
N LEU A 168 6.56 -0.63 -8.39
CA LEU A 168 7.34 0.41 -9.05
C LEU A 168 6.83 0.60 -10.48
N ALA A 169 6.20 1.75 -10.73
CA ALA A 169 5.71 2.15 -12.06
C ALA A 169 6.86 2.34 -13.06
N GLU A 170 6.53 2.46 -14.34
CA GLU A 170 7.49 2.37 -15.45
C GLU A 170 8.65 3.37 -15.36
N GLU A 171 8.43 4.56 -14.80
CA GLU A 171 9.44 5.61 -14.64
C GLU A 171 10.09 5.64 -13.25
N SER A 172 9.80 4.64 -12.40
CA SER A 172 10.26 4.64 -11.00
C SER A 172 11.74 4.28 -10.87
N THR A 173 12.43 4.97 -9.97
CA THR A 173 13.86 4.80 -9.63
C THR A 173 14.05 3.94 -8.35
N PHE A 174 14.98 4.30 -7.44
CA PHE A 174 15.10 3.67 -6.11
C PHE A 174 14.11 4.26 -5.14
N ASN A 175 12.91 3.71 -5.20
CA ASN A 175 11.78 4.25 -4.46
C ASN A 175 11.57 3.56 -3.11
N PHE A 176 12.41 2.63 -2.67
CA PHE A 176 12.18 1.93 -1.40
C PHE A 176 13.45 1.64 -0.58
N ILE A 177 13.33 1.75 0.74
CA ILE A 177 14.30 1.28 1.74
C ILE A 177 13.55 0.52 2.84
N ILE A 178 13.97 -0.72 3.09
CA ILE A 178 13.48 -1.49 4.23
C ILE A 178 14.57 -1.48 5.30
N GLY A 179 14.35 -0.76 6.39
CA GLY A 179 15.29 -0.61 7.49
C GLY A 179 15.63 -1.95 8.14
N TYR A 180 16.89 -2.08 8.59
CA TYR A 180 17.45 -3.30 9.18
C TYR A 180 16.67 -3.83 10.39
N ASP A 181 16.09 -2.93 11.20
CA ASP A 181 15.29 -3.27 12.38
C ASP A 181 13.83 -3.65 12.01
N SER A 182 13.50 -3.74 10.72
CA SER A 182 12.20 -4.22 10.28
C SER A 182 12.13 -5.74 10.42
N SER A 183 11.06 -6.26 11.02
CA SER A 183 10.87 -7.70 11.22
C SER A 183 9.57 -8.19 10.61
N PHE A 184 9.63 -9.37 10.02
CA PHE A 184 8.51 -10.04 9.39
C PHE A 184 8.33 -11.41 10.06
N THR A 185 7.13 -11.70 10.56
CA THR A 185 6.90 -12.92 11.34
C THR A 185 5.52 -13.47 11.04
N THR A 186 5.47 -14.77 10.69
CA THR A 186 4.23 -15.53 10.45
C THR A 186 3.29 -14.86 9.44
N ASN A 187 3.83 -14.14 8.44
CA ASN A 187 3.02 -13.56 7.38
C ASN A 187 2.69 -14.64 6.33
N GLU A 188 1.60 -14.46 5.61
CA GLU A 188 1.11 -15.43 4.63
C GLU A 188 0.67 -14.73 3.34
N ALA A 189 1.02 -15.32 2.20
CA ALA A 189 0.52 -14.90 0.89
C ALA A 189 0.18 -16.15 0.06
N ASP A 190 -1.05 -16.24 -0.42
CA ASP A 190 -1.52 -17.43 -1.15
C ASP A 190 -0.80 -17.65 -2.48
N ILE A 191 -0.22 -16.62 -3.11
CA ILE A 191 0.56 -16.75 -4.36
C ILE A 191 2.06 -16.74 -4.10
N CYS A 192 2.63 -15.62 -3.65
CA CYS A 192 4.07 -15.50 -3.40
C CYS A 192 4.43 -14.24 -2.61
N GLY A 193 5.64 -14.23 -2.02
CA GLY A 193 6.12 -13.13 -1.19
C GLY A 193 5.32 -13.07 0.11
N GLU A 194 5.46 -14.10 0.96
CA GLU A 194 4.78 -14.16 2.27
C GLU A 194 5.02 -12.89 3.08
N ASP A 195 6.26 -12.40 3.09
CA ASP A 195 6.61 -11.13 3.73
C ASP A 195 6.50 -9.98 2.73
N ILE A 196 7.40 -9.93 1.75
CA ILE A 196 7.54 -8.81 0.83
C ILE A 196 7.40 -9.31 -0.61
N PHE A 197 6.62 -8.59 -1.40
CA PHE A 197 6.62 -8.72 -2.85
C PHE A 197 6.88 -7.36 -3.49
N ILE A 198 7.86 -7.30 -4.39
CA ILE A 198 8.20 -6.08 -5.12
C ILE A 198 7.99 -6.35 -6.60
N TYR A 199 7.07 -5.62 -7.21
CA TYR A 199 6.83 -5.63 -8.63
C TYR A 199 7.53 -4.44 -9.28
N ILE A 200 8.33 -4.71 -10.30
CA ILE A 200 9.11 -3.69 -11.00
C ILE A 200 8.75 -3.77 -12.47
N ARG A 201 8.19 -2.69 -13.03
CA ARG A 201 7.89 -2.66 -14.46
C ARG A 201 9.13 -2.59 -15.34
N ASN A 202 10.12 -1.80 -14.95
CA ASN A 202 11.33 -1.60 -15.73
C ASN A 202 12.56 -1.69 -14.85
N ILE A 203 13.20 -2.86 -14.84
CA ILE A 203 14.40 -3.11 -14.03
C ILE A 203 15.60 -2.25 -14.48
N ASN A 204 15.62 -1.77 -15.73
CA ASN A 204 16.74 -0.99 -16.24
C ASN A 204 16.79 0.44 -15.66
N ILE A 205 15.70 0.90 -15.04
CA ILE A 205 15.61 2.24 -14.43
C ILE A 205 15.98 2.20 -12.93
N LEU A 206 16.00 1.00 -12.33
CA LEU A 206 16.70 0.80 -11.07
C LEU A 206 18.20 0.86 -11.33
N ASN A 207 18.76 2.04 -11.14
CA ASN A 207 20.18 2.37 -11.25
C ASN A 207 21.04 1.68 -10.13
N ILE A 208 21.02 0.34 -10.04
CA ILE A 208 21.62 -0.46 -8.93
C ILE A 208 23.13 -0.40 -8.96
#